data_AF-A0A222P6F8-F1
#
_entry.id   AF-A0A222P6F8-F1
#
_cell.length_a   1.000
_cell.length_b   1.000
_cell.length_c   1.000
_cell.angle_alpha   90.00
_cell.angle_beta   90.00
_cell.angle_gamma   90.00
#
_symmetry.space_group_name_H-M   'P 1'
#
loop_
_entity.id
_entity.type
_entity.pdbx_description
1 polymer ?
#
loop_
_entity_poly.entity_id
_entity_poly.type
_entity_poly.pdbx_seq_one_letter_code
_entity_poly.pdbx_strand_id
1 'polypeptide(L)'
;MIILYIPFSQTQTGNLADAARIWVANHSLYSTEEIQVIHHGEPLNDNLLEKDITVFVLAHGSETDPTIVTNFTDPATATIISTETLAERFNYDFLFIATRLEAIHLYCCGQEKKNALLAKKFEDSLLLLDNGEIKYYGGVIFTPDEKGNHWLISDSGIRQPAIANTHRFFRMAPSDSASIGKDIKSLTLEKYLQDCKIQRRGSAKQHGNSIRKDRVTLNRHLERALQNPSENIDAMDLNVTSRS
;
A
#
# COMPACT_ATOMS: atom_id res chain seq x y z
N MET A 1 3.97 -3.90 15.35
CA MET A 1 4.75 -3.08 14.39
C MET A 1 3.79 -2.18 13.64
N ILE A 2 4.16 -0.92 13.41
CA ILE A 2 3.35 0.06 12.70
C ILE A 2 3.85 0.22 11.26
N ILE A 3 2.91 0.22 10.32
CA ILE A 3 3.16 0.64 8.93
C ILE A 3 2.32 1.88 8.64
N LEU A 4 2.97 2.97 8.25
CA LEU A 4 2.34 4.14 7.66
C LEU A 4 2.29 3.94 6.14
N TYR A 5 1.16 3.46 5.65
CA TYR A 5 0.98 3.19 4.23
C TYR A 5 0.43 4.41 3.51
N ILE A 6 1.13 4.87 2.48
CA ILE A 6 0.67 5.94 1.59
C ILE A 6 0.23 5.30 0.27
N PRO A 7 -1.06 5.36 -0.11
CA PRO A 7 -1.60 4.65 -1.27
C PRO A 7 -1.28 5.36 -2.60
N PHE A 8 -0.16 6.08 -2.65
CA PHE A 8 0.37 6.80 -3.80
C PHE A 8 1.84 6.42 -3.96
N SER A 9 2.38 6.48 -5.18
CA SER A 9 3.81 6.24 -5.39
C SER A 9 4.65 7.30 -4.68
N GLN A 10 5.93 7.01 -4.47
CA GLN A 10 6.86 7.94 -3.83
C GLN A 10 6.92 9.31 -4.53
N THR A 11 6.76 9.37 -5.85
CA THR A 11 6.74 10.62 -6.62
C THR A 11 5.39 11.36 -6.58
N GLN A 12 4.33 10.71 -6.08
CA GLN A 12 2.96 11.23 -6.02
C GLN A 12 2.43 11.30 -4.58
N THR A 13 3.29 11.16 -3.57
CA THR A 13 2.90 11.14 -2.15
C THR A 13 2.30 12.46 -1.66
N GLY A 14 2.61 13.57 -2.32
CA GLY A 14 2.13 14.89 -1.95
C GLY A 14 2.60 15.32 -0.56
N ASN A 15 1.73 15.96 0.22
CA ASN A 15 2.06 16.39 1.59
C ASN A 15 1.90 15.26 2.64
N LEU A 16 1.50 14.04 2.22
CA LEU A 16 1.40 12.88 3.11
C LEU A 16 2.78 12.40 3.58
N ALA A 17 3.82 12.50 2.74
CA ALA A 17 5.18 12.12 3.12
C ALA A 17 5.72 12.97 4.28
N ASP A 18 5.46 14.27 4.27
CA ASP A 18 5.85 15.15 5.38
C ASP A 18 5.11 14.79 6.67
N ALA A 19 3.80 14.51 6.57
CA ALA A 19 3.01 14.06 7.70
C ALA A 19 3.53 12.73 8.28
N ALA A 20 3.87 11.76 7.42
CA ALA A 20 4.44 10.47 7.81
C ALA A 20 5.83 10.63 8.46
N ARG A 21 6.68 11.52 7.92
CA ARG A 21 7.99 11.83 8.49
C ARG A 21 7.88 12.42 9.89
N ILE A 22 6.95 13.36 10.10
CA ILE A 22 6.68 13.94 11.42
C ILE A 22 6.21 12.85 12.39
N TRP A 23 5.31 11.96 11.94
CA TRP A 23 4.83 10.85 12.75
C TRP A 23 5.99 9.95 13.20
N VAL A 24 6.84 9.50 12.28
CA VAL A 24 8.00 8.65 12.58
C VAL A 24 8.93 9.33 13.59
N ALA A 25 9.21 10.63 13.40
CA ALA A 25 10.06 11.40 14.30
C ALA A 25 9.47 11.46 15.72
N ASN A 26 8.18 11.79 15.84
CA ASN A 26 7.50 11.87 17.13
C ASN A 26 7.39 10.51 17.83
N HIS A 27 7.07 9.45 17.06
CA HIS A 27 6.95 8.08 17.57
C HIS A 27 8.28 7.57 18.15
N SER A 28 9.39 7.83 17.45
CA SER A 28 10.73 7.37 17.85
C SER A 28 11.21 7.99 19.17
N LEU A 29 10.61 9.09 19.63
CA LEU A 29 10.96 9.73 20.90
C LEU A 29 10.33 9.04 22.12
N TYR A 30 9.22 8.32 21.95
CA TYR A 30 8.40 7.82 23.07
C TYR A 30 8.02 6.34 22.96
N SER A 31 8.31 5.68 21.84
CA SER A 31 8.00 4.26 21.65
C SER A 31 9.21 3.51 21.11
N THR A 32 9.38 2.28 21.59
CA THR A 32 10.33 1.32 21.02
C THR A 32 9.69 0.44 19.96
N GLU A 33 8.38 0.59 19.71
CA GLU A 33 7.70 -0.13 18.64
C GLU A 33 8.23 0.35 17.29
N GLU A 34 8.57 -0.58 16.41
CA GLU A 34 9.04 -0.26 15.07
C GLU A 34 7.93 0.39 14.23
N ILE A 35 8.29 1.46 13.52
CA ILE A 35 7.43 2.17 12.58
C ILE A 35 8.15 2.32 11.24
N GLN A 36 7.45 2.03 10.14
CA GLN A 36 7.97 2.23 8.79
C GLN A 36 6.95 2.92 7.89
N VAL A 37 7.44 3.69 6.90
CA VAL A 37 6.62 4.30 5.85
C VAL A 37 6.75 3.45 4.59
N ILE A 38 5.63 3.09 3.98
CA ILE A 38 5.58 2.34 2.71
C ILE A 38 4.68 3.09 1.74
N HIS A 39 5.18 3.36 0.54
CA HIS A 39 4.40 3.90 -0.56
C HIS A 39 3.86 2.78 -1.45
N HIS A 40 2.78 3.06 -2.18
CA HIS A 40 2.23 2.11 -3.13
C HIS A 40 3.29 1.67 -4.17
N GLY A 41 3.41 0.36 -4.35
CA GLY A 41 4.35 -0.26 -5.29
C GLY A 41 5.79 -0.39 -4.77
N GLU A 42 6.07 0.03 -3.53
CA GLU A 42 7.36 -0.24 -2.90
C GLU A 42 7.44 -1.71 -2.44
N PRO A 43 8.59 -2.37 -2.64
CA PRO A 43 8.77 -3.76 -2.22
C PRO A 43 8.78 -3.89 -0.69
N LEU A 44 8.01 -4.85 -0.17
CA LEU A 44 8.03 -5.20 1.24
C LEU A 44 9.24 -6.06 1.62
N ASN A 45 9.74 -5.90 2.84
CA ASN A 45 10.80 -6.73 3.41
C ASN A 45 10.23 -8.07 3.93
N ASP A 46 10.96 -9.17 3.72
CA ASP A 46 10.57 -10.51 4.17
C ASP A 46 10.44 -10.62 5.70
N ASN A 47 11.14 -9.77 6.46
CA ASN A 47 11.05 -9.73 7.92
C ASN A 47 9.65 -9.38 8.46
N LEU A 48 8.75 -8.86 7.61
CA LEU A 48 7.36 -8.57 7.97
C LEU A 48 6.52 -9.85 8.17
N LEU A 49 6.96 -10.99 7.61
CA LEU A 49 6.26 -12.26 7.81
C LEU A 49 6.32 -12.81 9.24
N GLU A 50 7.12 -12.21 10.12
CA GLU A 50 7.34 -12.67 11.49
C GLU A 50 6.76 -11.72 12.54
N LYS A 51 6.12 -10.63 12.12
CA LYS A 51 5.64 -9.57 13.00
C LYS A 51 4.13 -9.46 12.92
N ASP A 52 3.51 -9.07 14.01
CA ASP A 52 2.12 -8.61 14.01
C ASP A 52 2.08 -7.12 13.64
N ILE A 53 1.21 -6.78 12.69
CA ILE A 53 1.28 -5.53 11.93
C ILE A 53 -0.05 -4.77 12.04
N THR A 54 0.05 -3.53 12.48
CA THR A 54 -1.01 -2.53 12.36
C THR A 54 -0.66 -1.57 11.22
N VAL A 55 -1.57 -1.41 10.26
CA VAL A 55 -1.36 -0.51 9.12
C VAL A 55 -2.22 0.74 9.27
N PHE A 56 -1.62 1.92 9.18
CA PHE A 56 -2.31 3.19 9.04
C PHE A 56 -2.23 3.63 7.59
N VAL A 57 -3.37 3.60 6.91
CA VAL A 57 -3.53 4.13 5.56
C VAL A 57 -3.63 5.64 5.65
N LEU A 58 -2.61 6.35 5.18
CA LEU A 58 -2.52 7.80 5.19
C LEU A 58 -3.03 8.35 3.87
N ALA A 59 -4.15 9.07 3.91
CA ALA A 59 -4.67 9.81 2.77
C ALA A 59 -5.52 10.97 3.23
N HIS A 60 -5.64 12.01 2.41
CA HIS A 60 -6.66 13.03 2.63
C HIS A 60 -8.02 12.48 2.20
N GLY A 61 -9.04 12.72 3.02
CA GLY A 61 -10.41 12.35 2.69
C GLY A 61 -11.21 13.58 2.26
N SER A 62 -12.25 13.36 1.47
CA SER A 62 -13.31 14.37 1.28
C SER A 62 -14.08 14.59 2.58
N GLU A 63 -14.75 15.73 2.75
CA GLU A 63 -15.63 15.94 3.89
C GLU A 63 -16.85 15.00 3.83
N THR A 64 -17.44 14.84 2.63
CA THR A 64 -18.75 14.19 2.44
C THR A 64 -18.77 13.03 1.45
N ASP A 65 -17.76 12.90 0.57
CA ASP A 65 -17.71 11.84 -0.44
C ASP A 65 -16.95 10.61 0.09
N PRO A 66 -17.63 9.47 0.34
CA PRO A 66 -16.99 8.26 0.84
C PRO A 66 -16.28 7.44 -0.25
N THR A 67 -16.26 7.92 -1.50
CA THR A 67 -15.78 7.15 -2.64
C THR A 67 -14.37 7.52 -3.08
N ILE A 68 -13.79 8.58 -2.52
CA ILE A 68 -12.50 9.11 -2.96
C ILE A 68 -11.55 9.41 -1.80
N VAL A 69 -10.26 9.32 -2.08
CA VAL A 69 -9.17 9.84 -1.25
C VAL A 69 -8.13 10.55 -2.10
N THR A 70 -7.34 11.43 -1.49
CA THR A 70 -6.39 12.31 -2.19
C THR A 70 -5.01 12.36 -1.53
N ASN A 71 -4.00 12.77 -2.28
CA ASN A 71 -2.61 12.96 -1.81
C ASN A 71 -2.30 14.39 -1.32
N PHE A 72 -3.21 15.33 -1.57
CA PHE A 72 -3.13 16.72 -1.08
C PHE A 72 -4.48 17.17 -0.50
N THR A 73 -4.41 18.14 0.40
CA THR A 73 -5.59 18.85 0.91
C THR A 73 -6.20 19.80 -0.11
N ASP A 74 -5.38 20.37 -1.00
CA ASP A 74 -5.85 21.26 -2.07
C ASP A 74 -6.37 20.44 -3.26
N PRO A 75 -7.66 20.51 -3.60
CA PRO A 75 -8.23 19.79 -4.73
C PRO A 75 -7.60 20.15 -6.08
N ALA A 76 -7.06 21.36 -6.25
CA ALA A 76 -6.50 21.81 -7.52
C ALA A 76 -5.20 21.09 -7.91
N THR A 77 -4.45 20.61 -6.92
CA THR A 77 -3.17 19.89 -7.11
C THR A 77 -3.26 18.42 -6.73
N ALA A 78 -4.40 17.99 -6.18
CA ALA A 78 -4.60 16.64 -5.69
C ALA A 78 -4.71 15.63 -6.83
N THR A 79 -3.98 14.52 -6.68
CA THR A 79 -4.33 13.26 -7.34
C THR A 79 -5.43 12.59 -6.53
N ILE A 80 -6.54 12.27 -7.19
CA ILE A 80 -7.70 11.62 -6.62
C ILE A 80 -7.69 10.15 -7.04
N ILE A 81 -7.92 9.24 -6.09
CA ILE A 81 -8.17 7.83 -6.37
C ILE A 81 -9.48 7.40 -5.74
N SER A 82 -10.15 6.42 -6.35
CA SER A 82 -11.36 5.85 -5.76
C SER A 82 -11.03 4.94 -4.58
N THR A 83 -12.04 4.64 -3.78
CA THR A 83 -11.92 3.69 -2.67
C THR A 83 -11.67 2.27 -3.18
N GLU A 84 -12.20 1.90 -4.34
CA GLU A 84 -11.85 0.62 -4.98
C GLU A 84 -10.37 0.60 -5.37
N THR A 85 -9.86 1.66 -6.02
CA THR A 85 -8.42 1.76 -6.36
C THR A 85 -7.54 1.73 -5.10
N LEU A 86 -7.96 2.36 -4.02
CA LEU A 86 -7.27 2.27 -2.73
C LEU A 86 -7.18 0.81 -2.24
N ALA A 87 -8.29 0.08 -2.27
CA ALA A 87 -8.33 -1.32 -1.87
C ALA A 87 -7.51 -2.23 -2.79
N GLU A 88 -7.54 -2.01 -4.10
CA GLU A 88 -6.72 -2.74 -5.08
C GLU A 88 -5.22 -2.56 -4.81
N ARG A 89 -4.78 -1.32 -4.56
CA ARG A 89 -3.39 -1.01 -4.21
C ARG A 89 -2.99 -1.67 -2.90
N PHE A 90 -3.84 -1.58 -1.88
CA PHE A 90 -3.62 -2.23 -0.60
C PHE A 90 -3.52 -3.76 -0.75
N ASN A 91 -4.45 -4.37 -1.50
CA ASN A 91 -4.42 -5.80 -1.79
C ASN A 91 -3.11 -6.18 -2.48
N TYR A 92 -2.70 -5.43 -3.50
CA TYR A 92 -1.46 -5.70 -4.23
C TYR A 92 -0.22 -5.66 -3.33
N ASP A 93 -0.10 -4.62 -2.50
CA ASP A 93 1.07 -4.40 -1.66
C ASP A 93 1.10 -5.36 -0.45
N PHE A 94 -0.05 -5.63 0.17
CA PHE A 94 -0.11 -6.33 1.47
C PHE A 94 -0.56 -7.80 1.41
N LEU A 95 -0.97 -8.34 0.25
CA LEU A 95 -1.42 -9.74 0.14
C LEU A 95 -0.42 -10.75 0.70
N PHE A 96 0.87 -10.47 0.57
CA PHE A 96 1.93 -11.34 1.05
C PHE A 96 1.99 -11.49 2.58
N ILE A 97 1.57 -10.45 3.31
CA ILE A 97 1.58 -10.40 4.78
C ILE A 97 0.16 -10.33 5.36
N ALA A 98 -0.86 -10.67 4.58
CA ALA A 98 -2.26 -10.57 4.95
C ALA A 98 -2.59 -11.22 6.31
N THR A 99 -2.03 -12.41 6.57
CA THR A 99 -2.22 -13.16 7.82
C THR A 99 -1.56 -12.54 9.04
N ARG A 100 -0.75 -11.50 8.85
CA ARG A 100 -0.04 -10.75 9.90
C ARG A 100 -0.70 -9.41 10.22
N LEU A 101 -1.71 -9.02 9.45
CA LEU A 101 -2.43 -7.77 9.68
C LEU A 101 -3.39 -7.94 10.86
N GLU A 102 -3.17 -7.18 11.93
CA GLU A 102 -4.07 -7.15 13.10
C GLU A 102 -5.20 -6.15 12.91
N ALA A 103 -4.85 -4.96 12.41
CA ALA A 103 -5.79 -3.86 12.23
C ALA A 103 -5.37 -2.96 11.07
N ILE A 104 -6.37 -2.42 10.37
CA ILE A 104 -6.19 -1.42 9.33
C ILE A 104 -6.87 -0.13 9.78
N HIS A 105 -6.10 0.94 10.00
CA HIS A 105 -6.62 2.25 10.31
C HIS A 105 -6.70 3.08 9.03
N LEU A 106 -7.91 3.44 8.61
CA LEU A 106 -8.14 4.42 7.55
C LEU A 106 -8.02 5.82 8.16
N TYR A 107 -6.82 6.39 8.08
CA TYR A 107 -6.44 7.63 8.72
C TYR A 107 -6.67 8.82 7.77
N CYS A 108 -7.94 9.14 7.54
CA CYS A 108 -8.37 10.20 6.62
C CYS A 108 -9.44 11.12 7.21
N CYS A 109 -9.35 12.41 6.89
CA CYS A 109 -10.31 13.41 7.35
C CYS A 109 -11.73 13.20 6.79
N GLY A 110 -12.73 13.73 7.49
CA GLY A 110 -14.11 13.84 7.03
C GLY A 110 -15.12 13.38 8.07
N GLN A 111 -16.41 13.51 7.76
CA GLN A 111 -17.48 13.19 8.70
C GLN A 111 -17.46 11.70 9.08
N GLU A 112 -17.80 11.40 10.34
CA GLU A 112 -17.79 10.02 10.85
C GLU A 112 -18.65 9.08 10.00
N LYS A 113 -19.89 9.48 9.68
CA LYS A 113 -20.81 8.69 8.85
C LYS A 113 -20.24 8.40 7.47
N LYS A 114 -19.53 9.37 6.87
CA LYS A 114 -18.86 9.21 5.58
C LYS A 114 -17.71 8.23 5.70
N ASN A 115 -16.86 8.39 6.71
CA ASN A 115 -15.72 7.50 6.93
C ASN A 115 -16.14 6.07 7.28
N ALA A 116 -17.29 5.88 7.94
CA ALA A 116 -17.89 4.56 8.13
C ALA A 116 -18.27 3.89 6.79
N LEU A 117 -18.85 4.65 5.86
CA LEU A 117 -19.18 4.16 4.52
C LEU A 117 -17.93 3.86 3.69
N LEU A 118 -16.91 4.71 3.78
CA LEU A 118 -15.62 4.49 3.14
C LEU A 118 -14.97 3.21 3.68
N ALA A 119 -14.96 3.00 5.00
CA ALA A 119 -14.46 1.79 5.63
C ALA A 119 -15.17 0.53 5.14
N LYS A 120 -16.50 0.58 5.03
CA LYS A 120 -17.29 -0.53 4.48
C LYS A 120 -16.98 -0.80 3.01
N LYS A 121 -16.90 0.23 2.16
CA LYS A 121 -16.54 0.07 0.74
C LYS A 121 -15.14 -0.51 0.54
N PHE A 122 -14.20 -0.03 1.35
CA PHE A 122 -12.85 -0.55 1.38
C PHE A 122 -12.85 -2.03 1.78
N GLU A 123 -13.57 -2.41 2.85
CA GLU A 123 -13.76 -3.80 3.27
C GLU A 123 -14.35 -4.68 2.16
N ASP A 124 -15.43 -4.24 1.50
CA ASP A 124 -16.09 -4.98 0.42
C ASP A 124 -15.12 -5.30 -0.73
N SER A 125 -14.09 -4.47 -0.91
CA SER A 125 -13.08 -4.59 -1.96
C SER A 125 -11.78 -5.30 -1.51
N LEU A 126 -11.62 -5.59 -0.21
CA LEU A 126 -10.44 -6.30 0.28
C LEU A 126 -10.50 -7.78 -0.11
N LEU A 127 -9.35 -8.34 -0.52
CA LEU A 127 -9.20 -9.77 -0.79
C LEU A 127 -8.59 -10.53 0.38
N LEU A 128 -8.01 -9.81 1.33
CA LEU A 128 -6.94 -10.31 2.19
C LEU A 128 -7.40 -11.01 3.47
N LEU A 129 -8.65 -10.79 3.91
CA LEU A 129 -9.03 -11.01 5.29
C LEU A 129 -10.34 -11.80 5.42
N ASP A 130 -10.25 -12.97 6.05
CA ASP A 130 -11.42 -13.73 6.50
C ASP A 130 -12.05 -13.12 7.76
N ASN A 131 -11.23 -12.43 8.56
CA ASN A 131 -11.64 -11.63 9.70
C ASN A 131 -10.70 -10.44 9.87
N GLY A 132 -11.17 -9.39 10.54
CA GLY A 132 -10.33 -8.24 10.83
C GLY A 132 -11.08 -7.04 11.37
N GLU A 133 -10.29 -6.02 11.72
CA GLU A 133 -10.79 -4.73 12.17
C GLU A 133 -10.31 -3.62 11.23
N ILE A 134 -11.27 -2.89 10.65
CA ILE A 134 -11.00 -1.60 10.02
C ILE A 134 -11.40 -0.49 10.98
N LYS A 135 -10.43 0.34 11.34
CA LYS A 135 -10.60 1.48 12.22
C LYS A 135 -10.70 2.75 11.38
N TYR A 136 -11.68 3.59 11.69
CA TYR A 136 -11.92 4.86 11.01
C TYR A 136 -12.25 5.95 12.04
N TYR A 137 -12.21 7.21 11.62
CA TYR A 137 -12.34 8.35 12.52
C TYR A 137 -13.31 9.39 11.95
N GLY A 138 -13.81 10.30 12.78
CA GLY A 138 -14.65 11.43 12.35
C GLY A 138 -14.00 12.77 12.67
N GLY A 139 -14.02 13.70 11.72
CA GLY A 139 -13.46 15.05 11.85
C GLY A 139 -12.16 15.26 11.07
N VAL A 140 -11.46 16.33 11.39
CA VAL A 140 -10.15 16.66 10.82
C VAL A 140 -9.07 16.04 11.70
N ILE A 141 -8.35 15.06 11.18
CA ILE A 141 -7.35 14.29 11.93
C ILE A 141 -5.96 14.88 11.68
N PHE A 142 -5.12 14.87 12.71
CA PHE A 142 -3.75 15.37 12.64
C PHE A 142 -2.74 14.25 12.76
N THR A 143 -1.53 14.48 12.26
CA THR A 143 -0.36 13.69 12.65
C THR A 143 -0.24 13.70 14.19
N PRO A 144 0.14 12.57 14.81
CA PRO A 144 0.36 12.53 16.26
C PRO A 144 1.32 13.61 16.72
N ASP A 145 1.03 14.19 17.89
CA ASP A 145 1.89 15.23 18.47
C ASP A 145 3.24 14.67 18.91
N GLU A 146 4.13 15.55 19.40
CA GLU A 146 5.46 15.17 19.85
C GLU A 146 5.44 14.08 20.93
N LYS A 147 4.35 13.91 21.68
CA LYS A 147 4.19 12.88 22.72
C LYS A 147 3.53 11.60 22.18
N GLY A 148 3.31 11.50 20.88
CA GLY A 148 2.62 10.38 20.24
C GLY A 148 1.10 10.37 20.42
N ASN A 149 0.50 11.45 20.93
CA ASN A 149 -0.96 11.50 21.08
C ASN A 149 -1.62 11.82 19.75
N HIS A 150 -2.66 11.05 19.42
CA HIS A 150 -3.49 11.30 18.26
C HIS A 150 -4.59 12.31 18.58
N TRP A 151 -4.78 13.29 17.70
CA TRP A 151 -5.75 14.37 17.87
C TRP A 151 -6.64 14.50 16.63
N LEU A 152 -7.87 14.94 16.87
CA LEU A 152 -8.77 15.40 15.82
C LEU A 152 -9.51 16.67 16.25
N ILE A 153 -10.03 17.41 15.26
CA ILE A 153 -11.04 18.43 15.46
C ILE A 153 -12.37 17.85 14.99
N SER A 154 -13.37 17.80 15.87
CA SER A 154 -14.71 17.31 15.55
C SER A 154 -15.44 18.24 14.58
N ASP A 155 -16.57 17.77 14.04
CA ASP A 155 -17.46 18.60 13.21
C ASP A 155 -17.97 19.86 13.94
N SER A 156 -17.97 19.83 15.28
CA SER A 156 -18.30 20.99 16.12
C SER A 156 -17.11 21.93 16.42
N GLY A 157 -15.94 21.70 15.80
CA GLY A 157 -14.75 22.52 15.95
C GLY A 157 -13.94 22.28 17.23
N ILE A 158 -14.22 21.21 17.98
CA ILE A 158 -13.57 20.93 19.26
C ILE A 158 -12.37 20.01 19.03
N ARG A 159 -11.19 20.43 19.51
CA ARG A 159 -10.00 19.57 19.52
C ARG A 159 -10.12 18.53 20.65
N GLN A 160 -10.00 17.25 20.30
CA GLN A 160 -10.10 16.13 21.23
C GLN A 160 -9.21 14.96 20.80
N PRO A 161 -8.93 13.99 21.70
CA PRO A 161 -8.20 12.79 21.32
C PRO A 161 -8.87 12.07 20.16
N ALA A 162 -8.09 11.56 19.22
CA ALA A 162 -8.65 10.80 18.10
C ALA A 162 -9.02 9.39 18.56
N ILE A 163 -10.32 9.13 18.69
CA ILE A 163 -10.85 7.83 19.05
C ILE A 163 -11.34 7.16 17.76
N ALA A 164 -10.77 6.00 17.45
CA ALA A 164 -11.18 5.22 16.30
C ALA A 164 -12.53 4.53 16.57
N ASN A 165 -13.43 4.61 15.61
CA ASN A 165 -14.56 3.71 15.49
C ASN A 165 -14.09 2.42 14.80
N THR A 166 -14.61 1.28 15.24
CA THR A 166 -14.21 -0.02 14.72
C THR A 166 -15.32 -0.61 13.85
N HIS A 167 -14.98 -0.89 12.60
CA HIS A 167 -15.75 -1.73 11.70
C HIS A 167 -15.15 -3.14 11.71
N ARG A 168 -15.83 -4.08 12.37
CA ARG A 168 -15.41 -5.49 12.44
C ARG A 168 -16.13 -6.28 11.37
N PHE A 169 -15.42 -7.23 10.77
CA PHE A 169 -16.01 -8.12 9.80
C PHE A 169 -15.49 -9.55 9.95
N PHE A 170 -16.37 -10.47 9.54
CA PHE A 170 -16.12 -11.90 9.50
C PHE A 170 -16.73 -12.41 8.20
N ARG A 171 -15.89 -12.82 7.25
CA ARG A 171 -16.35 -13.50 6.05
C ARG A 171 -16.55 -14.95 6.42
N MET A 172 -17.80 -15.32 6.69
CA MET A 172 -18.15 -16.73 6.78
C MET A 172 -17.80 -17.39 5.44
N ALA A 173 -16.96 -18.43 5.46
CA ALA A 173 -16.80 -19.29 4.31
C ALA A 173 -18.20 -19.72 3.81
N PRO A 174 -18.42 -19.82 2.48
CA PRO A 174 -19.74 -20.18 1.96
C PRO A 174 -20.20 -21.44 2.67
N SER A 175 -21.36 -21.37 3.32
CA SER A 175 -21.86 -22.43 4.18
C SER A 175 -21.87 -23.76 3.43
N ASP A 176 -21.04 -24.70 3.88
CA ASP A 176 -21.12 -26.11 3.53
C ASP A 176 -22.47 -26.64 4.01
N SER A 177 -23.48 -26.55 3.14
CA SER A 177 -24.66 -27.38 3.26
C SER A 177 -24.23 -28.83 2.98
N ALA A 178 -23.94 -29.54 4.07
CA ALA A 178 -23.94 -30.98 4.23
C ALA A 178 -23.38 -31.82 3.06
N SER A 179 -22.10 -32.19 3.14
CA SER A 179 -21.74 -33.59 2.87
C SER A 179 -20.42 -33.98 3.52
N ILE A 180 -20.45 -35.09 4.23
CA ILE A 180 -19.31 -35.77 4.80
C ILE A 180 -18.45 -36.31 3.64
N GLY A 181 -17.33 -35.66 3.38
CA GLY A 181 -16.34 -36.11 2.42
C GLY A 181 -15.21 -35.09 2.36
N LYS A 182 -13.96 -35.51 2.56
CA LYS A 182 -12.78 -34.63 2.46
C LYS A 182 -12.80 -33.92 1.10
N ASP A 183 -13.15 -32.63 1.12
CA ASP A 183 -13.53 -31.91 -0.10
C ASP A 183 -12.29 -31.54 -0.94
N ILE A 184 -12.40 -31.81 -2.23
CA ILE A 184 -11.36 -31.69 -3.28
C ILE A 184 -10.84 -30.24 -3.38
N LYS A 185 -11.62 -29.27 -2.91
CA LYS A 185 -11.29 -27.83 -2.92
C LYS A 185 -10.15 -27.46 -1.98
N SER A 186 -10.01 -28.13 -0.84
CA SER A 186 -8.89 -27.91 0.10
C SER A 186 -7.54 -28.30 -0.53
N LEU A 187 -7.52 -29.41 -1.27
CA LEU A 187 -6.41 -29.84 -2.12
C LEU A 187 -6.14 -28.88 -3.29
N THR A 188 -7.12 -28.04 -3.66
CA THR A 188 -7.00 -27.10 -4.78
C THR A 188 -6.36 -25.79 -4.34
N LEU A 189 -6.65 -25.28 -3.15
CA LEU A 189 -6.07 -24.02 -2.65
C LEU A 189 -4.59 -24.17 -2.28
N GLU A 190 -4.21 -25.24 -1.56
CA GLU A 190 -2.79 -25.51 -1.27
C GLU A 190 -1.99 -25.70 -2.56
N LYS A 191 -2.55 -26.45 -3.51
CA LYS A 191 -1.94 -26.65 -4.82
C LYS A 191 -1.83 -25.34 -5.59
N TYR A 192 -2.86 -24.50 -5.58
CA TYR A 192 -2.85 -23.17 -6.20
C TYR A 192 -1.79 -22.26 -5.58
N LEU A 193 -1.71 -22.19 -4.25
CA LEU A 193 -0.68 -21.40 -3.56
C LEU A 193 0.73 -21.90 -3.87
N GLN A 194 0.90 -23.22 -4.00
CA GLN A 194 2.18 -23.82 -4.36
C GLN A 194 2.55 -23.59 -5.83
N ASP A 195 1.58 -23.69 -6.73
CA ASP A 195 1.74 -23.42 -8.16
C ASP A 195 2.07 -21.93 -8.39
N CYS A 196 1.42 -21.02 -7.67
CA CYS A 196 1.77 -19.59 -7.66
C CYS A 196 3.19 -19.35 -7.16
N LYS A 197 3.64 -20.03 -6.09
CA LYS A 197 5.04 -19.93 -5.60
C LYS A 197 6.03 -20.45 -6.64
N ILE A 198 5.73 -21.55 -7.33
CA ILE A 198 6.59 -22.12 -8.38
C ILE A 198 6.64 -21.20 -9.61
N GLN A 199 5.50 -20.68 -10.05
CA GLN A 199 5.41 -19.78 -11.20
C GLN A 199 6.17 -18.47 -10.94
N ARG A 200 6.05 -17.90 -9.74
CA ARG A 200 6.82 -16.70 -9.34
C ARG A 200 8.33 -16.95 -9.30
N ARG A 201 8.79 -18.10 -8.79
CA ARG A 201 10.21 -18.50 -8.86
C ARG A 201 10.69 -18.67 -10.30
N GLY A 202 9.83 -19.15 -11.19
CA GLY A 202 10.10 -19.23 -12.63
C GLY A 202 10.26 -17.85 -13.27
N SER A 203 9.31 -16.94 -13.03
CA SER A 203 9.33 -15.59 -13.57
C SER A 203 10.51 -14.76 -13.06
N ALA A 204 10.86 -14.86 -11.77
CA ALA A 204 12.04 -14.20 -11.20
C ALA A 204 13.35 -14.72 -11.82
N LYS A 205 13.46 -16.03 -12.06
CA LYS A 205 14.60 -16.63 -12.77
C LYS A 205 14.66 -16.20 -14.24
N GLN A 206 13.52 -16.11 -14.92
CA GLN A 206 13.46 -15.63 -16.31
C GLN A 206 13.86 -14.15 -16.41
N HIS A 207 13.37 -13.31 -15.49
CA HIS A 207 13.75 -11.90 -15.44
C HIS A 207 15.25 -11.71 -15.13
N GLY A 208 15.79 -12.46 -14.16
CA GLY A 208 17.23 -12.47 -13.88
C GLY A 208 18.09 -12.96 -15.05
N ASN A 209 17.61 -13.94 -15.81
CA ASN A 209 18.29 -14.42 -17.02
C ASN A 209 18.22 -13.41 -18.17
N SER A 210 17.12 -12.64 -18.29
CA SER A 210 17.00 -11.53 -19.24
C SER A 210 18.02 -10.44 -18.91
N ILE A 211 18.05 -9.97 -17.66
CA ILE A 211 19.01 -8.96 -17.19
C ILE A 211 20.45 -9.43 -17.42
N ARG A 212 20.75 -10.71 -17.16
CA ARG A 212 22.10 -11.27 -17.41
C ARG A 212 22.45 -11.29 -18.90
N LYS A 213 21.51 -11.65 -19.78
CA LYS A 213 21.70 -11.59 -21.23
C LYS A 213 21.91 -10.16 -21.71
N ASP A 214 21.11 -9.22 -21.23
CA ASP A 214 21.22 -7.81 -21.59
C ASP A 214 22.57 -7.23 -21.14
N ARG A 215 23.05 -7.61 -19.95
CA ARG A 215 24.38 -7.21 -19.45
C ARG A 215 25.53 -7.79 -20.27
N VAL A 216 25.42 -9.04 -20.72
CA VAL A 216 26.42 -9.66 -21.61
C VAL A 216 26.42 -9.00 -22.98
N THR A 217 25.25 -8.65 -23.52
CA THR A 217 25.13 -7.93 -24.79
C THR A 217 25.73 -6.53 -24.68
N LEU A 218 25.41 -5.79 -23.62
CA LEU A 218 25.98 -4.47 -23.36
C LEU A 218 27.50 -4.50 -23.22
N ASN A 219 28.05 -5.48 -22.49
CA ASN A 219 29.49 -5.63 -22.33
C ASN A 219 30.20 -5.95 -23.66
N ARG A 220 29.59 -6.77 -24.53
CA ARG A 220 30.15 -7.01 -25.88
C ARG A 220 30.10 -5.77 -26.77
N HIS A 221 29.07 -4.94 -26.65
CA HIS A 221 29.01 -3.67 -27.37
C HIS A 221 30.10 -2.70 -26.90
N LEU A 222 30.33 -2.62 -25.59
CA LEU A 222 31.41 -1.81 -25.00
C LEU A 222 32.80 -2.32 -25.41
N GLU A 223 33.04 -3.64 -25.38
CA GLU A 223 34.31 -4.23 -25.83
C GLU A 223 34.58 -3.96 -27.32
N ARG A 224 33.56 -4.02 -28.18
CA ARG A 224 33.68 -3.67 -29.60
C ARG A 224 33.98 -2.18 -29.81
N ALA A 225 33.34 -1.30 -29.04
CA ALA A 225 33.59 0.14 -29.08
C ALA A 225 35.02 0.51 -28.63
N LEU A 226 35.60 -0.26 -27.70
CA LEU A 226 36.98 -0.08 -27.25
C LEU A 226 38.02 -0.65 -28.22
N GLN A 227 37.67 -1.65 -29.02
CA GLN A 227 38.57 -2.27 -30.01
C GLN A 227 38.62 -1.50 -31.34
N ASN A 228 37.56 -0.76 -31.70
CA ASN A 228 37.51 0.10 -32.90
C ASN A 228 37.06 1.53 -32.55
N PRO A 229 37.97 2.41 -32.07
CA PRO A 229 37.62 3.78 -31.68
C PRO A 229 37.24 4.69 -32.86
N SER A 230 37.47 4.27 -34.10
CA SER A 230 37.37 5.12 -35.30
C SER A 230 36.03 5.05 -36.05
N GLU A 231 35.03 4.33 -35.56
CA GLU A 231 33.68 4.29 -36.18
C GLU A 231 32.59 4.97 -35.34
N ASN A 232 32.94 5.66 -34.25
CA ASN A 232 31.96 6.17 -33.28
C ASN A 232 31.88 7.71 -33.23
N ILE A 233 31.81 8.35 -34.41
CA ILE A 233 31.53 9.79 -34.52
C ILE A 233 30.10 10.07 -35.02
N ASP A 234 29.39 9.12 -35.61
CA ASP A 234 28.06 9.39 -36.23
C ASP A 234 26.83 8.86 -35.47
N ALA A 235 26.97 8.39 -34.22
CA ALA A 235 25.83 7.84 -33.45
C ALA A 235 25.42 8.67 -32.22
N MET A 236 25.93 9.89 -32.07
CA MET A 236 25.56 10.79 -30.96
C MET A 236 24.58 11.92 -31.33
N ASP A 237 24.13 11.98 -32.58
CA ASP A 237 23.03 12.85 -33.01
C ASP A 237 21.90 11.99 -33.57
N LEU A 238 20.75 11.97 -32.86
CA LEU A 238 19.37 11.80 -33.33
C LEU A 238 18.49 11.11 -32.26
N ASN A 239 17.99 11.88 -31.30
CA ASN A 239 16.53 12.09 -31.13
C ASN A 239 16.26 12.88 -29.85
N VAL A 240 16.50 14.19 -29.95
CA VAL A 240 15.67 15.19 -29.28
C VAL A 240 14.63 15.64 -30.30
N THR A 241 13.36 15.67 -29.86
CA THR A 241 12.18 16.34 -30.46
C THR A 241 11.52 15.75 -31.72
N SER A 242 10.30 15.21 -31.57
CA SER A 242 9.02 15.90 -31.84
C SER A 242 7.89 15.04 -32.45
N ARG A 243 6.69 15.18 -31.85
CA ARG A 243 5.31 15.00 -32.39
C ARG A 243 4.89 13.56 -32.74
N SER A 244 3.72 13.08 -32.32
CA SER A 244 2.39 13.73 -32.27
C SER A 244 1.51 13.12 -31.19
#